data_AF-A0A7Y5CMD7-F1
#
_entry.id   AF-A0A7Y5CMD7-F1
#
_cell.length_a   1.000
_cell.length_b   1.000
_cell.length_c   1.000
_cell.angle_alpha   90.00
_cell.angle_beta   90.00
_cell.angle_gamma   90.00
#
_symmetry.space_group_name_H-M   'P 1'
#
loop_
_entity.id
_entity.type
_entity.pdbx_description
1 polymer ?
#
loop_
_entity_poly.entity_id
_entity_poly.type
_entity_poly.pdbx_seq_one_letter_code
_entity_poly.pdbx_strand_id
1 'polypeptide(L)'
;MTHGSCQHDKFIEPAEIERKESVKQTEVARRTFAVMMKIHFLFTLLMGFSILSQIACSSESNNDDHQGRQNLSESKDNVLAYYSAQSAITDAGEFVHLYEDISSEVSQIVKAVQGVIIGSDHAGALGFELPRKRRQHEENLRKVEDMLKCITAMDDRALVELRPPDKRLIGSCRHFAVLTCSLLRHKKIPARARGGFETHHSPVRHHDHWICEYWNPTQRRWVQVDAEMDSDLKQKWHIDFDPLDLPAGTFMTGAEAWQRCRKGELNPKQFGVGGGANEWIGGWNFVLSELLLDLMALNKFELLPWDTNRLSEKEVSQLSESEYALLDSVAQLINEGDNSFPEVRRLYETNSSLRMPWYWRP
;
A
#
# COMPACT_ATOMS: atom_id res chain seq x y z
N MET A 1 66.26 53.15 -60.01
CA MET A 1 65.74 51.80 -60.29
C MET A 1 64.60 51.52 -59.32
N THR A 2 63.39 51.44 -59.88
CA THR A 2 62.14 50.80 -59.41
C THR A 2 62.06 50.31 -57.96
N HIS A 3 61.08 50.80 -57.20
CA HIS A 3 60.35 49.98 -56.22
C HIS A 3 58.84 50.14 -56.45
N GLY A 4 58.19 49.00 -56.68
CA GLY A 4 56.82 48.86 -57.14
C GLY A 4 55.78 48.84 -56.03
N SER A 5 54.53 49.01 -56.48
CA SER A 5 53.28 48.91 -55.74
C SER A 5 53.02 47.50 -55.21
N CYS A 6 52.46 47.39 -54.00
CA CYS A 6 51.73 46.21 -53.56
C CYS A 6 50.33 46.62 -53.07
N GLN A 7 49.32 45.86 -53.51
CA GLN A 7 47.89 46.11 -53.33
C GLN A 7 47.42 45.88 -51.89
N HIS A 8 46.40 46.64 -51.49
CA HIS A 8 45.65 46.45 -50.24
C HIS A 8 44.73 45.23 -50.33
N ASP A 9 44.99 44.21 -49.51
CA ASP A 9 43.96 43.26 -49.09
C ASP A 9 43.27 43.79 -47.82
N LYS A 10 41.95 43.96 -47.91
CA LYS A 10 41.09 44.34 -46.78
C LYS A 10 40.95 43.15 -45.84
N PHE A 11 41.61 43.22 -44.68
CA PHE A 11 41.30 42.37 -43.54
C PHE A 11 39.86 42.65 -43.07
N ILE A 12 39.00 41.63 -43.12
CA ILE A 12 37.69 41.64 -42.47
C ILE A 12 37.93 41.40 -40.99
N GLU A 13 37.47 42.31 -40.14
CA GLU A 13 37.66 42.21 -38.68
C GLU A 13 36.94 40.97 -38.10
N PRO A 14 37.54 40.28 -37.10
CA PRO A 14 36.96 39.10 -36.46
C PRO A 14 35.53 39.31 -35.92
N ALA A 15 35.20 40.53 -35.50
CA ALA A 15 33.87 40.90 -34.99
C ALA A 15 32.75 40.82 -36.07
N GLU A 16 33.10 40.94 -37.36
CA GLU A 16 32.13 40.85 -38.46
C GLU A 16 31.80 39.39 -38.81
N ILE A 17 32.69 38.45 -38.48
CA ILE A 17 32.51 37.00 -38.68
C ILE A 17 31.59 36.44 -37.58
N GLU A 18 31.84 36.76 -36.31
CA GLU A 18 30.98 36.34 -35.18
C GLU A 18 29.55 36.88 -35.32
N ARG A 19 29.38 38.12 -35.80
CA ARG A 19 28.06 38.70 -36.03
C ARG A 19 27.31 38.01 -37.18
N LYS A 20 28.01 37.54 -38.23
CA LYS A 20 27.41 36.77 -39.33
C LYS A 20 27.05 35.34 -38.92
N GLU A 21 27.81 34.72 -38.02
CA GLU A 21 27.49 33.39 -37.48
C GLU A 21 26.31 33.41 -36.51
N SER A 22 26.20 34.42 -35.63
CA SER A 22 25.06 34.51 -34.71
C SER A 22 23.74 34.78 -35.44
N VAL A 23 23.76 35.59 -36.51
CA VAL A 23 22.58 35.83 -37.36
C VAL A 23 22.17 34.55 -38.10
N LYS A 24 23.12 33.76 -38.63
CA LYS A 24 22.82 32.47 -39.26
C LYS A 24 22.23 31.45 -38.26
N GLN A 25 22.77 31.34 -37.05
CA GLN A 25 22.22 30.45 -36.02
C GLN A 25 20.79 30.85 -35.60
N THR A 26 20.54 32.15 -35.50
CA THR A 26 19.20 32.69 -35.16
C THR A 26 18.18 32.43 -36.28
N GLU A 27 18.61 32.48 -37.54
CA GLU A 27 17.74 32.18 -38.69
C GLU A 27 17.46 30.68 -38.84
N VAL A 28 18.44 29.81 -38.57
CA VAL A 28 18.24 28.35 -38.49
C VAL A 28 17.26 28.00 -37.37
N ALA A 29 17.42 28.57 -36.17
CA ALA A 29 16.50 28.33 -35.05
C ALA A 29 15.05 28.77 -35.38
N ARG A 30 14.87 29.91 -36.05
CA ARG A 30 13.53 30.37 -36.50
C ARG A 30 12.92 29.44 -37.56
N ARG A 31 13.72 28.93 -38.49
CA ARG A 31 13.24 27.97 -39.51
C ARG A 31 12.85 26.63 -38.88
N THR A 32 13.64 26.13 -37.93
CA THR A 32 13.33 24.89 -37.19
C THR A 32 12.05 25.05 -36.36
N PHE A 33 11.88 26.19 -35.69
CA PHE A 33 10.66 26.48 -34.92
C PHE A 33 9.41 26.60 -35.81
N ALA A 34 9.52 27.23 -36.98
CA ALA A 34 8.42 27.34 -37.94
C ALA A 34 8.01 25.97 -38.55
N VAL A 35 8.98 25.07 -38.78
CA VAL A 35 8.69 23.69 -39.21
C VAL A 35 8.03 22.90 -38.08
N MET A 36 8.49 23.06 -36.84
CA MET A 36 7.91 22.40 -35.68
C MET A 36 6.47 22.85 -35.40
N MET A 37 6.17 24.15 -35.56
CA MET A 37 4.80 24.67 -35.47
C MET A 37 3.90 24.17 -36.61
N LYS A 38 4.42 24.03 -37.84
CA LYS A 38 3.65 23.45 -38.95
C LYS A 38 3.33 21.96 -38.73
N ILE A 39 4.26 21.20 -38.16
CA ILE A 39 4.05 19.79 -37.79
C ILE A 39 3.03 19.70 -36.65
N HIS A 40 3.11 20.58 -35.65
CA HIS A 40 2.15 20.62 -34.55
C HIS A 40 0.73 20.99 -35.03
N PHE A 41 0.62 21.95 -35.96
CA PHE A 41 -0.66 22.35 -36.58
C PHE A 41 -1.26 21.25 -37.47
N LEU A 42 -0.41 20.47 -38.18
CA LEU A 42 -0.86 19.29 -38.93
C LEU A 42 -1.37 18.19 -38.00
N PHE A 43 -0.72 17.98 -36.85
CA PHE A 43 -1.15 17.03 -35.82
C PHE A 43 -2.47 17.46 -35.16
N THR A 44 -2.69 18.76 -34.94
CA THR A 44 -3.97 19.26 -34.40
C THR A 44 -5.10 19.15 -35.42
N LEU A 45 -4.83 19.34 -36.71
CA LEU A 45 -5.82 19.10 -37.77
C LEU A 45 -6.18 17.61 -37.92
N LEU A 46 -5.19 16.71 -37.82
CA LEU A 46 -5.41 15.25 -37.89
C LEU A 46 -6.19 14.73 -36.66
N MET A 47 -5.98 15.29 -35.47
CA MET A 47 -6.80 14.99 -34.30
C MET A 47 -8.20 15.62 -34.38
N GLY A 48 -8.35 16.80 -34.99
CA GLY A 48 -9.64 17.45 -35.23
C GLY A 48 -10.56 16.66 -36.18
N PHE A 49 -10.00 15.90 -37.14
CA PHE A 49 -10.78 15.05 -38.03
C PHE A 49 -11.26 13.73 -37.39
N SER A 50 -10.67 13.31 -36.27
CA SER A 50 -11.17 12.15 -35.51
C SER A 50 -12.40 12.46 -34.66
N ILE A 51 -12.69 13.74 -34.39
CA ILE A 51 -13.84 14.16 -33.56
C ILE A 51 -15.12 14.38 -34.40
N LEU A 52 -15.01 14.48 -35.73
CA LEU A 52 -16.16 14.65 -36.62
C LEU A 52 -16.71 13.34 -37.22
N SER A 53 -16.06 12.20 -36.96
CA SER A 53 -16.59 10.88 -37.35
C SER A 53 -17.43 10.18 -36.26
N GLN A 54 -17.61 10.80 -35.09
CA GLN A 54 -18.37 10.22 -33.96
C GLN A 54 -19.75 10.87 -33.72
N ILE A 55 -20.21 11.78 -34.59
CA ILE A 55 -21.55 12.41 -34.47
C ILE A 55 -22.59 11.83 -35.44
N ALA A 56 -22.27 10.75 -36.16
CA ALA A 56 -23.19 10.08 -37.06
C ALA A 56 -23.20 8.54 -36.87
N CYS A 57 -23.50 8.07 -35.66
CA CYS A 57 -24.12 6.75 -35.44
C CYS A 57 -24.57 6.59 -33.98
N SER A 58 -25.64 7.28 -33.60
CA SER A 58 -26.34 7.05 -32.33
C SER A 58 -27.53 6.10 -32.56
N SER A 59 -27.27 4.79 -32.53
CA SER A 59 -28.31 3.79 -32.24
C SER A 59 -27.78 2.43 -31.75
N GLU A 60 -26.62 2.39 -31.08
CA GLU A 60 -26.14 1.21 -30.34
C GLU A 60 -25.61 1.65 -28.97
N SER A 61 -26.49 1.91 -28.00
CA SER A 61 -26.08 2.36 -26.65
C SER A 61 -26.66 1.52 -25.50
N ASN A 62 -27.18 0.33 -25.78
CA ASN A 62 -27.75 -0.55 -24.75
C ASN A 62 -26.96 -1.83 -24.49
N ASN A 63 -26.07 -2.26 -25.40
CA ASN A 63 -25.23 -3.45 -25.19
C ASN A 63 -23.93 -3.15 -24.43
N ASP A 64 -23.27 -2.02 -24.69
CA ASP A 64 -21.98 -1.69 -24.04
C ASP A 64 -22.11 -1.38 -22.54
N ASP A 65 -23.18 -0.70 -22.11
CA ASP A 65 -23.42 -0.44 -20.68
C ASP A 65 -23.83 -1.72 -19.93
N HIS A 66 -24.55 -2.64 -20.60
CA HIS A 66 -24.96 -3.90 -19.99
C HIS A 66 -23.78 -4.87 -19.85
N GLN A 67 -22.91 -4.93 -20.86
CA GLN A 67 -21.70 -5.76 -20.85
C GLN A 67 -20.62 -5.17 -19.92
N GLY A 68 -20.47 -3.84 -19.88
CA GLY A 68 -19.61 -3.15 -18.92
C GLY A 68 -20.05 -3.37 -17.46
N ARG A 69 -21.35 -3.29 -17.17
CA ARG A 69 -21.89 -3.59 -15.82
C ARG A 69 -21.76 -5.07 -15.44
N GLN A 70 -21.94 -5.99 -16.38
CA GLN A 70 -21.73 -7.42 -16.14
C GLN A 70 -20.26 -7.72 -15.85
N ASN A 71 -19.33 -7.18 -16.63
CA ASN A 71 -17.89 -7.35 -16.40
C ASN A 71 -17.44 -6.76 -15.05
N LEU A 72 -17.99 -5.60 -14.65
CA LEU A 72 -17.71 -5.00 -13.34
C LEU A 72 -18.29 -5.82 -12.17
N SER A 73 -19.48 -6.40 -12.34
CA SER A 73 -20.09 -7.27 -11.32
C SER A 73 -19.31 -8.58 -11.18
N GLU A 74 -18.95 -9.22 -12.30
CA GLU A 74 -18.15 -10.46 -12.30
C GLU A 74 -16.75 -10.23 -11.73
N SER A 75 -16.10 -9.11 -12.08
CA SER A 75 -14.83 -8.70 -11.48
C SER A 75 -14.94 -8.55 -9.97
N LYS A 76 -16.00 -7.88 -9.48
CA LYS A 76 -16.23 -7.68 -8.05
C LYS A 76 -16.53 -8.99 -7.32
N ASP A 77 -17.35 -9.85 -7.89
CA ASP A 77 -17.66 -11.17 -7.31
C ASP A 77 -16.39 -12.03 -7.23
N ASN A 78 -15.49 -11.94 -8.22
CA ASN A 78 -14.17 -12.57 -8.17
C ASN A 78 -13.28 -12.01 -7.05
N VAL A 79 -13.26 -10.70 -6.82
CA VAL A 79 -12.50 -10.08 -5.72
C VAL A 79 -13.03 -10.55 -4.36
N LEU A 80 -14.34 -10.53 -4.16
CA LEU A 80 -14.96 -10.97 -2.91
C LEU A 80 -14.74 -12.46 -2.66
N ALA A 81 -14.93 -13.30 -3.68
CA ALA A 81 -14.67 -14.73 -3.59
C ALA A 81 -13.19 -15.02 -3.26
N TYR A 82 -12.27 -14.29 -3.88
CA TYR A 82 -10.86 -14.36 -3.53
C TYR A 82 -10.65 -14.05 -2.04
N TYR A 83 -11.15 -12.92 -1.54
CA TYR A 83 -10.93 -12.53 -0.14
C TYR A 83 -11.77 -13.28 0.89
N SER A 84 -12.72 -14.14 0.50
CA SER A 84 -13.42 -15.07 1.40
C SER A 84 -12.64 -16.34 1.72
N ALA A 85 -11.64 -16.70 0.91
CA ALA A 85 -10.84 -17.92 1.11
C ALA A 85 -9.62 -17.68 2.01
N GLN A 86 -9.23 -18.68 2.81
CA GLN A 86 -8.01 -18.61 3.63
C GLN A 86 -6.74 -18.51 2.77
N SER A 87 -5.67 -18.02 3.40
CA SER A 87 -4.28 -18.08 2.92
C SER A 87 -3.50 -19.11 3.73
N ALA A 88 -2.28 -19.45 3.32
CA ALA A 88 -1.40 -20.32 4.13
C ALA A 88 -1.05 -19.73 5.50
N ILE A 89 -1.31 -18.43 5.70
CA ILE A 89 -1.05 -17.68 6.92
C ILE A 89 -2.32 -17.56 7.77
N THR A 90 -3.47 -17.34 7.14
CA THR A 90 -4.76 -17.16 7.83
C THR A 90 -5.50 -18.47 8.06
N ASP A 91 -5.09 -19.57 7.44
CA ASP A 91 -5.65 -20.90 7.74
C ASP A 91 -5.39 -21.27 9.21
N ALA A 92 -6.44 -21.69 9.90
CA ALA A 92 -6.40 -22.12 11.29
C ALA A 92 -5.93 -23.58 11.44
N GLY A 93 -5.84 -24.32 10.33
CA GLY A 93 -5.34 -25.69 10.30
C GLY A 93 -6.13 -26.60 11.24
N GLU A 94 -5.44 -27.38 12.07
CA GLU A 94 -6.07 -28.30 13.03
C GLU A 94 -6.92 -27.58 14.11
N PHE A 95 -6.69 -26.29 14.33
CA PHE A 95 -7.37 -25.47 15.33
C PHE A 95 -8.66 -24.79 14.82
N VAL A 96 -9.13 -25.12 13.61
CA VAL A 96 -10.37 -24.54 13.05
C VAL A 96 -11.61 -24.77 13.93
N HIS A 97 -11.63 -25.85 14.71
CA HIS A 97 -12.70 -26.16 15.67
C HIS A 97 -12.88 -25.06 16.74
N LEU A 98 -11.85 -24.27 17.04
CA LEU A 98 -11.93 -23.14 17.98
C LEU A 98 -12.83 -22.01 17.48
N TYR A 99 -13.22 -22.01 16.20
CA TYR A 99 -14.03 -20.96 15.57
C TYR A 99 -15.54 -21.24 15.60
N GLU A 100 -15.94 -22.44 16.03
CA GLU A 100 -17.34 -22.90 15.97
C GLU A 100 -18.28 -22.00 16.77
N ASP A 101 -17.88 -21.62 17.99
CA ASP A 101 -18.70 -20.82 18.92
C ASP A 101 -18.64 -19.30 18.66
N ILE A 102 -17.77 -18.84 17.75
CA ILE A 102 -17.62 -17.41 17.47
C ILE A 102 -18.77 -16.94 16.59
N SER A 103 -19.43 -15.85 16.98
CA SER A 103 -20.49 -15.21 16.18
C SER A 103 -19.96 -14.65 14.86
N SER A 104 -20.83 -14.51 13.85
CA SER A 104 -20.52 -13.79 12.60
C SER A 104 -20.52 -12.27 12.75
N GLU A 105 -20.93 -11.75 13.91
CA GLU A 105 -20.91 -10.32 14.21
C GLU A 105 -19.46 -9.82 14.39
N VAL A 106 -19.06 -8.83 13.59
CA VAL A 106 -17.69 -8.28 13.60
C VAL A 106 -17.25 -7.81 14.99
N SER A 107 -18.16 -7.22 15.75
CA SER A 107 -17.89 -6.79 17.14
C SER A 107 -17.53 -7.95 18.07
N GLN A 108 -18.16 -9.12 17.90
CA GLN A 108 -17.86 -10.31 18.69
C GLN A 108 -16.56 -10.98 18.25
N ILE A 109 -16.28 -10.98 16.94
CA ILE A 109 -14.99 -11.43 16.40
C ILE A 109 -13.84 -10.60 16.99
N VAL A 110 -13.93 -9.27 16.89
CA VAL A 110 -12.89 -8.37 17.42
C VAL A 110 -12.73 -8.55 18.92
N LYS A 111 -13.84 -8.67 19.67
CA LYS A 111 -13.78 -8.92 21.11
C LYS A 111 -13.07 -10.23 21.47
N ALA A 112 -13.29 -11.30 20.70
CA ALA A 112 -12.59 -12.57 20.88
C ALA A 112 -11.08 -12.41 20.62
N VAL A 113 -10.70 -11.72 19.54
CA VAL A 113 -9.29 -11.42 19.21
C VAL A 113 -8.61 -10.62 20.33
N GLN A 114 -9.24 -9.55 20.80
CA GLN A 114 -8.77 -8.73 21.93
C GLN A 114 -8.68 -9.53 23.25
N GLY A 115 -9.51 -10.55 23.39
CA GLY A 115 -9.51 -11.44 24.55
C GLY A 115 -8.35 -12.43 24.60
N VAL A 116 -7.70 -12.69 23.45
CA VAL A 116 -6.64 -13.71 23.32
C VAL A 116 -5.29 -13.16 22.88
N ILE A 117 -5.20 -11.94 22.37
CA ILE A 117 -3.96 -11.25 22.02
C ILE A 117 -3.76 -10.03 22.93
N ILE A 118 -2.51 -9.75 23.30
CA ILE A 118 -2.08 -8.52 23.95
C ILE A 118 -1.02 -7.82 23.08
N GLY A 119 -1.28 -6.56 22.72
CA GLY A 119 -0.39 -5.73 21.91
C GLY A 119 0.90 -5.44 22.67
N SER A 120 2.05 -5.76 22.10
CA SER A 120 3.32 -5.65 22.80
C SER A 120 3.71 -4.20 23.12
N ASP A 121 3.35 -3.25 22.26
CA ASP A 121 3.64 -1.83 22.48
C ASP A 121 2.73 -1.22 23.56
N HIS A 122 1.68 -1.93 23.97
CA HIS A 122 0.66 -1.44 24.90
C HIS A 122 0.47 -2.34 26.13
N ALA A 123 1.18 -3.46 26.23
CA ALA A 123 1.12 -4.36 27.37
C ALA A 123 1.39 -3.66 28.71
N GLY A 124 2.40 -2.78 28.74
CA GLY A 124 2.70 -1.97 29.94
C GLY A 124 1.58 -1.00 30.29
N ALA A 125 0.82 -0.53 29.31
CA ALA A 125 -0.36 0.30 29.54
C ALA A 125 -1.49 -0.44 30.26
N LEU A 126 -1.52 -1.78 30.13
CA LEU A 126 -2.45 -2.70 30.77
C LEU A 126 -1.87 -3.33 32.05
N GLY A 127 -0.76 -2.81 32.56
CA GLY A 127 -0.12 -3.29 33.79
C GLY A 127 0.57 -4.66 33.64
N PHE A 128 0.82 -5.12 32.41
CA PHE A 128 1.50 -6.38 32.14
C PHE A 128 2.96 -6.14 31.72
N GLU A 129 3.90 -6.70 32.48
CA GLU A 129 5.31 -6.69 32.13
C GLU A 129 5.63 -7.84 31.16
N LEU A 130 6.09 -7.49 29.95
CA LEU A 130 6.35 -8.46 28.90
C LEU A 130 7.58 -9.34 29.19
N PRO A 131 7.41 -10.67 29.32
CA PRO A 131 8.55 -11.55 29.47
C PRO A 131 9.35 -11.60 28.15
N ARG A 132 10.60 -11.12 28.16
CA ARG A 132 11.45 -10.96 26.96
C ARG A 132 11.48 -12.20 26.06
N LYS A 133 11.64 -13.40 26.63
CA LYS A 133 11.69 -14.65 25.85
C LYS A 133 10.37 -14.98 25.16
N ARG A 134 9.24 -14.70 25.83
CA ARG A 134 7.91 -14.88 25.24
C ARG A 134 7.71 -13.89 24.10
N ARG A 135 7.95 -12.60 24.33
CA ARG A 135 7.85 -11.56 23.28
C ARG A 135 8.66 -11.93 22.03
N GLN A 136 9.94 -12.30 22.21
CA GLN A 136 10.81 -12.70 21.10
C GLN A 136 10.30 -13.90 20.29
N HIS A 137 9.56 -14.81 20.92
CA HIS A 137 9.00 -15.98 20.24
C HIS A 137 7.62 -15.69 19.62
N GLU A 138 6.70 -15.17 20.43
CA GLU A 138 5.27 -15.03 20.10
C GLU A 138 5.04 -13.97 19.02
N GLU A 139 5.76 -12.86 19.04
CA GLU A 139 5.67 -11.83 18.00
C GLU A 139 6.14 -12.34 16.63
N ASN A 140 7.01 -13.35 16.61
CA ASN A 140 7.54 -13.91 15.37
C ASN A 140 6.69 -15.06 14.81
N LEU A 141 5.52 -15.32 15.39
CA LEU A 141 4.57 -16.31 14.87
C LEU A 141 3.86 -15.74 13.64
N ARG A 142 4.06 -16.37 12.47
CA ARG A 142 3.44 -15.89 11.23
C ARG A 142 2.06 -16.50 11.00
N LYS A 143 1.90 -17.80 11.21
CA LYS A 143 0.66 -18.50 10.89
C LYS A 143 -0.35 -18.40 12.02
N VAL A 144 -1.62 -18.24 11.66
CA VAL A 144 -2.75 -18.29 12.60
C VAL A 144 -2.82 -19.65 13.29
N GLU A 145 -2.55 -20.76 12.60
CA GLU A 145 -2.41 -22.08 13.22
C GLU A 145 -1.40 -22.09 14.40
N ASP A 146 -0.21 -21.52 14.21
CA ASP A 146 0.82 -21.44 15.24
C ASP A 146 0.41 -20.48 16.39
N MET A 147 -0.25 -19.37 16.06
CA MET A 147 -0.82 -18.46 17.06
C MET A 147 -1.87 -19.18 17.92
N LEU A 148 -2.80 -19.91 17.30
CA LEU A 148 -3.85 -20.66 18.00
C LEU A 148 -3.27 -21.76 18.87
N LYS A 149 -2.22 -22.46 18.39
CA LYS A 149 -1.48 -23.44 19.18
C LYS A 149 -0.87 -22.85 20.44
N CYS A 150 -0.24 -21.68 20.35
CA CYS A 150 0.29 -20.98 21.52
C CYS A 150 -0.82 -20.51 22.46
N ILE A 151 -1.91 -19.96 21.92
CA ILE A 151 -3.08 -19.51 22.67
C ILE A 151 -3.68 -20.67 23.49
N THR A 152 -3.94 -21.84 22.86
CA THR A 152 -4.52 -23.00 23.54
C THR A 152 -3.57 -23.67 24.53
N ALA A 153 -2.26 -23.69 24.24
CA ALA A 153 -1.26 -24.23 25.17
C ALA A 153 -1.15 -23.41 26.47
N MET A 154 -1.46 -22.11 26.44
CA MET A 154 -1.47 -21.26 27.63
C MET A 154 -2.77 -21.36 28.44
N ASP A 155 -3.90 -21.50 27.74
CA ASP A 155 -5.26 -21.53 28.27
C ASP A 155 -6.20 -22.12 27.20
N ASP A 156 -6.87 -23.22 27.50
CA ASP A 156 -7.67 -24.03 26.57
C ASP A 156 -9.15 -23.63 26.52
N ARG A 157 -9.56 -22.60 27.27
CA ARG A 157 -10.91 -22.03 27.21
C ARG A 157 -11.24 -21.48 25.82
N ALA A 158 -12.54 -21.43 25.52
CA ALA A 158 -13.04 -20.95 24.24
C ALA A 158 -12.51 -19.53 23.92
N LEU A 159 -12.28 -19.23 22.64
CA LEU A 159 -11.71 -17.94 22.22
C LEU A 159 -12.59 -16.73 22.59
N VAL A 160 -13.90 -16.95 22.78
CA VAL A 160 -14.85 -15.92 23.21
C VAL A 160 -14.71 -15.56 24.71
N GLU A 161 -14.02 -16.39 25.48
CA GLU A 161 -13.79 -16.14 26.90
C GLU A 161 -12.60 -15.22 27.12
N LEU A 162 -12.82 -14.12 27.85
CA LEU A 162 -11.77 -13.16 28.16
C LEU A 162 -10.68 -13.81 29.01
N ARG A 163 -9.42 -13.57 28.62
CA ARG A 163 -8.24 -14.05 29.33
C ARG A 163 -7.56 -12.92 30.10
N PRO A 164 -6.95 -13.20 31.26
CA PRO A 164 -6.08 -12.22 31.91
C PRO A 164 -4.84 -11.95 31.01
N PRO A 165 -4.19 -10.77 31.13
CA PRO A 165 -3.09 -10.37 30.25
C PRO A 165 -1.96 -11.40 30.11
N ASP A 166 -1.61 -12.11 31.18
CA ASP A 166 -0.54 -13.11 31.20
C ASP A 166 -0.88 -14.40 30.42
N LYS A 167 -2.17 -14.60 30.10
CA LYS A 167 -2.71 -15.73 29.32
C LYS A 167 -3.11 -15.35 27.90
N ARG A 168 -2.78 -14.13 27.47
CA ARG A 168 -2.91 -13.68 26.07
C ARG A 168 -1.59 -13.87 25.33
N LEU A 169 -1.68 -14.11 24.03
CA LEU A 169 -0.55 -14.14 23.10
C LEU A 169 0.01 -12.73 22.95
N ILE A 170 1.32 -12.57 23.12
CA ILE A 170 2.00 -11.30 22.86
C ILE A 170 2.12 -11.15 21.35
N GLY A 171 1.48 -10.13 20.79
CA GLY A 171 1.47 -9.89 19.34
C GLY A 171 1.64 -8.42 19.00
N SER A 172 1.85 -8.15 17.72
CA SER A 172 1.78 -6.82 17.09
C SER A 172 0.42 -6.56 16.45
N CYS A 173 0.15 -5.32 16.03
CA CYS A 173 -1.01 -4.92 15.21
C CYS A 173 -1.36 -5.94 14.10
N ARG A 174 -0.35 -6.48 13.42
CA ARG A 174 -0.52 -7.48 12.37
C ARG A 174 -1.18 -8.76 12.87
N HIS A 175 -0.87 -9.23 14.08
CA HIS A 175 -1.47 -10.44 14.66
C HIS A 175 -2.97 -10.27 14.89
N PHE A 176 -3.38 -9.10 15.38
CA PHE A 176 -4.78 -8.72 15.50
C PHE A 176 -5.46 -8.70 14.14
N ALA A 177 -4.85 -8.06 13.14
CA ALA A 177 -5.38 -7.97 11.79
C ALA A 177 -5.57 -9.35 11.14
N VAL A 178 -4.57 -10.23 11.20
CA VAL A 178 -4.65 -11.55 10.53
C VAL A 178 -5.57 -12.54 11.24
N LEU A 179 -5.65 -12.52 12.58
CA LEU A 179 -6.57 -13.39 13.31
C LEU A 179 -8.03 -12.95 13.06
N THR A 180 -8.27 -11.64 13.03
CA THR A 180 -9.58 -11.07 12.63
C THR A 180 -9.94 -11.50 11.21
N CYS A 181 -9.00 -11.36 10.27
CA CYS A 181 -9.16 -11.76 8.87
C CYS A 181 -9.49 -13.27 8.74
N SER A 182 -8.80 -14.12 9.50
CA SER A 182 -9.04 -15.57 9.52
C SER A 182 -10.45 -15.92 10.00
N LEU A 183 -10.91 -15.31 11.09
CA LEU A 183 -12.25 -15.53 11.65
C LEU A 183 -13.36 -15.09 10.69
N LEU A 184 -13.21 -13.93 10.05
CA LEU A 184 -14.14 -13.43 9.04
C LEU A 184 -14.21 -14.38 7.82
N ARG A 185 -13.05 -14.79 7.30
CA ARG A 185 -12.96 -15.75 6.18
C ARG A 185 -13.56 -17.10 6.52
N HIS A 186 -13.42 -17.58 7.76
CA HIS A 186 -14.07 -18.80 8.22
C HIS A 186 -15.61 -18.68 8.15
N LYS A 187 -16.16 -17.52 8.52
CA LYS A 187 -17.59 -17.19 8.36
C LYS A 187 -17.99 -16.78 6.93
N LYS A 188 -17.10 -16.97 5.95
CA LYS A 188 -17.28 -16.62 4.52
C LYS A 188 -17.48 -15.13 4.24
N ILE A 189 -17.17 -14.27 5.21
CA ILE A 189 -17.16 -12.82 5.03
C ILE A 189 -15.84 -12.46 4.31
N PRO A 190 -15.88 -11.84 3.11
CA PRO A 190 -14.66 -11.40 2.44
C PRO A 190 -13.86 -10.47 3.34
N ALA A 191 -12.59 -10.79 3.57
CA ALA A 191 -11.71 -10.00 4.42
C ALA A 191 -10.27 -9.98 3.91
N ARG A 192 -9.56 -8.88 4.16
CA ARG A 192 -8.14 -8.71 3.83
C ARG A 192 -7.42 -7.93 4.92
N ALA A 193 -6.21 -8.38 5.28
CA ALA A 193 -5.32 -7.59 6.12
C ALA A 193 -4.65 -6.51 5.25
N ARG A 194 -4.40 -5.34 5.83
CA ARG A 194 -3.77 -4.19 5.15
C ARG A 194 -2.60 -3.68 5.97
N GLY A 195 -1.50 -3.41 5.29
CA GLY A 195 -0.31 -2.73 5.84
C GLY A 195 -0.33 -1.24 5.48
N GLY A 196 0.17 -0.40 6.37
CA GLY A 196 0.15 1.04 6.20
C GLY A 196 0.54 1.75 7.48
N PHE A 197 -0.16 2.86 7.74
CA PHE A 197 0.15 3.74 8.84
C PHE A 197 -1.11 4.24 9.54
N GLU A 198 -1.07 4.26 10.86
CA GLU A 198 -2.04 5.03 11.63
C GLU A 198 -1.73 6.53 11.61
N THR A 199 -2.77 7.34 11.53
CA THR A 199 -2.63 8.80 11.36
C THR A 199 -3.29 9.60 12.48
N HIS A 200 -4.02 8.93 13.38
CA HIS A 200 -4.87 9.59 14.37
C HIS A 200 -4.12 9.95 15.66
N HIS A 201 -3.08 9.21 16.03
CA HIS A 201 -2.28 9.49 17.24
C HIS A 201 -1.46 10.77 17.15
N SER A 202 -1.04 11.18 15.94
CA SER A 202 -0.25 12.39 15.77
C SER A 202 -0.49 13.04 14.39
N PRO A 203 -0.61 14.38 14.34
CA PRO A 203 -0.72 15.10 13.08
C PRO A 203 0.60 15.12 12.28
N VAL A 204 1.71 14.67 12.89
CA VAL A 204 3.05 14.75 12.28
C VAL A 204 3.70 13.38 12.15
N ARG A 205 3.45 12.45 13.08
CA ARG A 205 4.04 11.11 13.08
C ARG A 205 2.98 10.06 12.75
N HIS A 206 3.31 9.18 11.83
CA HIS A 206 2.43 8.13 11.35
C HIS A 206 3.12 6.80 11.63
N HIS A 207 2.62 6.05 12.62
CA HIS A 207 3.18 4.76 13.00
C HIS A 207 2.83 3.70 11.99
N ASP A 208 3.77 2.81 11.67
CA ASP A 208 3.44 1.62 10.90
C ASP A 208 2.35 0.83 11.62
N HIS A 209 1.37 0.36 10.86
CA HIS A 209 0.19 -0.24 11.45
C HIS A 209 -0.48 -1.22 10.52
N TRP A 210 -1.23 -2.14 11.11
CA TRP A 210 -1.98 -3.16 10.39
C TRP A 210 -3.42 -3.20 10.84
N ILE A 211 -4.32 -3.23 9.86
CA ILE A 211 -5.76 -3.31 10.08
C ILE A 211 -6.37 -4.46 9.27
N CYS A 212 -7.61 -4.81 9.57
CA CYS A 212 -8.40 -5.71 8.75
C CYS A 212 -9.51 -4.95 8.02
N GLU A 213 -9.66 -5.16 6.73
CA GLU A 213 -10.82 -4.73 5.96
C GLU A 213 -11.77 -5.91 5.75
N TYR A 214 -13.07 -5.70 5.97
CA TYR A 214 -14.11 -6.68 5.62
C TYR A 214 -15.15 -6.07 4.68
N TRP A 215 -15.74 -6.91 3.82
CA TRP A 215 -16.80 -6.46 2.93
C TRP A 215 -18.13 -6.37 3.67
N ASN A 216 -18.69 -5.16 3.76
CA ASN A 216 -20.03 -4.94 4.28
C ASN A 216 -21.04 -5.00 3.11
N PRO A 217 -21.89 -6.04 3.01
CA PRO A 217 -22.80 -6.19 1.88
C PRO A 217 -23.93 -5.15 1.89
N THR A 218 -24.34 -4.68 3.07
CA THR A 218 -25.39 -3.67 3.23
C THR A 218 -24.94 -2.30 2.71
N GLN A 219 -23.72 -1.90 3.08
CA GLN A 219 -23.13 -0.62 2.66
C GLN A 219 -22.40 -0.72 1.32
N ARG A 220 -22.20 -1.94 0.80
CA ARG A 220 -21.49 -2.24 -0.45
C ARG A 220 -20.10 -1.59 -0.52
N ARG A 221 -19.35 -1.67 0.58
CA ARG A 221 -17.97 -1.17 0.68
C ARG A 221 -17.12 -2.06 1.60
N TRP A 222 -15.81 -1.90 1.48
CA TRP A 222 -14.87 -2.35 2.50
C TRP A 222 -14.99 -1.44 3.73
N VAL A 223 -15.06 -2.06 4.89
CA VAL A 223 -15.05 -1.40 6.21
C VAL A 223 -13.72 -1.71 6.87
N GLN A 224 -13.03 -0.68 7.33
CA GLN A 224 -11.74 -0.78 8.02
C GLN A 224 -11.97 -1.02 9.51
N VAL A 225 -11.28 -2.03 10.04
CA VAL A 225 -11.37 -2.48 11.44
C VAL A 225 -9.98 -2.53 12.05
N ASP A 226 -9.81 -1.84 13.16
CA ASP A 226 -8.64 -1.95 14.01
C ASP A 226 -8.97 -2.81 15.23
N ALA A 227 -8.52 -4.07 15.19
CA ALA A 227 -8.78 -5.01 16.28
C ALA A 227 -7.81 -4.85 17.46
N GLU A 228 -6.72 -4.10 17.33
CA GLU A 228 -5.80 -3.82 18.44
C GLU A 228 -6.39 -2.80 19.42
N MET A 229 -7.20 -1.85 18.91
CA MET A 229 -7.83 -0.80 19.72
C MET A 229 -9.02 -1.30 20.55
N ASP A 230 -8.72 -1.85 21.73
CA ASP A 230 -9.75 -2.24 22.71
C ASP A 230 -10.33 -1.06 23.51
N SER A 231 -11.32 -1.33 24.36
CA SER A 231 -11.97 -0.30 25.18
C SER A 231 -11.03 0.42 26.13
N ASP A 232 -10.03 -0.28 26.66
CA ASP A 232 -9.08 0.28 27.64
C ASP A 232 -8.11 1.23 26.94
N LEU A 233 -7.61 0.84 25.75
CA LEU A 233 -6.77 1.70 24.91
C LEU A 233 -7.54 2.92 24.40
N LYS A 234 -8.78 2.73 23.94
CA LYS A 234 -9.64 3.86 23.55
C LYS A 234 -9.82 4.87 24.66
N GLN A 235 -10.10 4.40 25.88
CA GLN A 235 -10.24 5.27 27.04
C GLN A 235 -8.92 5.98 27.36
N LYS A 236 -7.80 5.24 27.34
CA LYS A 236 -6.48 5.75 27.69
C LYS A 236 -5.95 6.80 26.71
N TRP A 237 -6.24 6.63 25.42
CA TRP A 237 -5.79 7.53 24.35
C TRP A 237 -6.83 8.55 23.92
N HIS A 238 -7.97 8.61 24.61
CA HIS A 238 -9.06 9.54 24.32
C HIS A 238 -9.59 9.43 22.88
N ILE A 239 -9.71 8.19 22.39
CA ILE A 239 -10.22 7.89 21.05
C ILE A 239 -11.75 7.93 21.05
N ASP A 240 -12.33 8.79 20.22
CA ASP A 240 -13.77 9.04 20.12
C ASP A 240 -14.44 8.39 18.90
N PHE A 241 -13.68 7.70 18.04
CA PHE A 241 -14.21 6.96 16.90
C PHE A 241 -14.45 5.47 17.17
N ASP A 242 -15.18 4.81 16.26
CA ASP A 242 -15.44 3.37 16.31
C ASP A 242 -14.30 2.58 15.63
N PRO A 243 -13.55 1.72 16.35
CA PRO A 243 -12.52 0.89 15.74
C PRO A 243 -13.08 -0.19 14.81
N LEU A 244 -14.40 -0.42 14.80
CA LEU A 244 -15.07 -1.39 13.93
C LEU A 244 -15.52 -0.80 12.57
N ASP A 245 -15.37 0.50 12.39
CA ASP A 245 -15.59 1.22 11.13
C ASP A 245 -14.77 2.52 11.15
N LEU A 246 -13.47 2.39 10.89
CA LEU A 246 -12.54 3.51 10.99
C LEU A 246 -12.98 4.69 10.10
N PRO A 247 -13.00 5.92 10.64
CA PRO A 247 -13.23 7.10 9.82
C PRO A 247 -12.20 7.23 8.71
N ALA A 248 -12.63 7.80 7.59
CA ALA A 248 -11.72 8.12 6.49
C ALA A 248 -10.55 8.99 6.99
N GLY A 249 -9.33 8.58 6.66
CA GLY A 249 -8.11 9.29 7.03
C GLY A 249 -7.53 8.94 8.39
N THR A 250 -8.07 7.96 9.13
CA THR A 250 -7.50 7.39 10.37
C THR A 250 -6.40 6.36 10.11
N PHE A 251 -6.40 5.78 8.91
CA PHE A 251 -5.40 4.86 8.39
C PHE A 251 -5.00 5.31 6.98
N MET A 252 -3.70 5.24 6.68
CA MET A 252 -3.13 5.52 5.37
C MET A 252 -2.36 4.31 4.89
N THR A 253 -2.74 3.75 3.75
CA THR A 253 -2.06 2.59 3.16
C THR A 253 -0.62 2.94 2.77
N GLY A 254 0.24 1.93 2.66
CA GLY A 254 1.60 2.12 2.14
C GLY A 254 1.63 2.76 0.74
N ALA A 255 0.65 2.46 -0.10
CA ALA A 255 0.49 3.03 -1.44
C ALA A 255 0.12 4.51 -1.44
N GLU A 256 -0.80 4.94 -0.57
CA GLU A 256 -1.12 6.37 -0.37
C GLU A 256 0.10 7.12 0.17
N ALA A 257 0.77 6.58 1.20
CA ALA A 257 1.96 7.19 1.79
C ALA A 257 3.08 7.35 0.74
N TRP A 258 3.34 6.31 -0.06
CA TRP A 258 4.31 6.35 -1.14
C TRP A 258 4.01 7.46 -2.14
N GLN A 259 2.79 7.51 -2.70
CA GLN A 259 2.43 8.52 -3.70
C GLN A 259 2.52 9.94 -3.15
N ARG A 260 2.02 10.18 -1.93
CA ARG A 260 2.05 11.51 -1.31
C ARG A 260 3.47 11.96 -1.01
N CYS A 261 4.34 11.06 -0.54
CA CYS A 261 5.76 11.34 -0.37
C CYS A 261 6.45 11.64 -1.71
N ARG A 262 6.17 10.85 -2.76
CA ARG A 262 6.74 11.04 -4.10
C ARG A 262 6.34 12.38 -4.74
N LYS A 263 5.13 12.87 -4.45
CA LYS A 263 4.66 14.20 -4.86
C LYS A 263 5.18 15.36 -3.99
N GLY A 264 5.88 15.05 -2.88
CA GLY A 264 6.34 16.05 -1.92
C GLY A 264 5.25 16.62 -1.03
N GLU A 265 4.06 16.01 -0.99
CA GLU A 265 2.93 16.43 -0.16
C GLU A 265 3.13 16.07 1.31
N LEU A 266 3.85 14.97 1.57
CA LEU A 266 4.24 14.52 2.90
C LEU A 266 5.74 14.27 2.97
N ASN A 267 6.32 14.43 4.16
CA ASN A 267 7.73 14.16 4.39
C ASN A 267 7.90 12.70 4.84
N PRO A 268 8.70 11.87 4.13
CA PRO A 268 8.94 10.47 4.51
C PRO A 268 9.42 10.28 5.95
N LYS A 269 10.10 11.28 6.55
CA LYS A 269 10.55 11.23 7.95
C LYS A 269 9.39 11.22 8.96
N GLN A 270 8.16 11.47 8.51
CA GLN A 270 6.94 11.40 9.30
C GLN A 270 6.42 9.96 9.47
N PHE A 271 6.94 9.00 8.72
CA PHE A 271 6.50 7.60 8.72
C PHE A 271 7.54 6.70 9.38
N GLY A 272 7.16 5.90 10.38
CA GLY A 272 8.12 5.09 11.14
C GLY A 272 7.61 4.57 12.49
N VAL A 273 8.53 4.21 13.38
CA VAL A 273 8.26 3.66 14.72
C VAL A 273 8.86 4.55 15.82
N GLY A 274 8.30 4.51 17.04
CA GLY A 274 8.97 5.03 18.24
C GLY A 274 8.04 5.54 19.35
N GLY A 275 8.42 5.34 20.62
CA GLY A 275 7.60 5.73 21.78
C GLY A 275 7.63 7.23 22.15
N GLY A 276 8.52 8.03 21.53
CA GLY A 276 8.70 9.45 21.83
C GLY A 276 9.59 10.20 20.84
N ALA A 277 9.72 11.52 21.01
CA ALA A 277 10.44 12.38 20.05
C ALA A 277 11.93 12.04 19.88
N ASN A 278 12.58 11.49 20.91
CA ASN A 278 13.99 11.11 20.88
C ASN A 278 14.22 9.66 20.44
N GLU A 279 13.16 8.89 20.24
CA GLU A 279 13.19 7.46 19.89
C GLU A 279 12.59 7.20 18.50
N TRP A 280 12.18 8.27 17.81
CA TRP A 280 11.55 8.18 16.51
C TRP A 280 12.55 7.78 15.43
N ILE A 281 12.25 6.67 14.75
CA ILE A 281 12.99 6.18 13.60
C ILE A 281 12.00 6.12 12.45
N GLY A 282 12.20 6.98 11.44
CA GLY A 282 11.31 7.08 10.29
C GLY A 282 12.04 7.47 9.02
N GLY A 283 11.36 7.34 7.88
CA GLY A 283 11.94 7.68 6.58
C GLY A 283 11.40 6.85 5.43
N TRP A 284 12.06 7.03 4.28
CA TRP A 284 11.68 6.39 3.02
C TRP A 284 11.59 4.86 3.09
N ASN A 285 12.47 4.19 3.85
CA ASN A 285 12.46 2.74 3.93
C ASN A 285 11.20 2.22 4.65
N PHE A 286 10.60 2.94 5.59
CA PHE A 286 9.30 2.56 6.18
C PHE A 286 8.18 2.66 5.17
N VAL A 287 8.14 3.77 4.41
CA VAL A 287 7.15 3.96 3.33
C VAL A 287 7.28 2.87 2.26
N LEU A 288 8.51 2.51 1.88
CA LEU A 288 8.78 1.42 0.94
C LEU A 288 8.36 0.05 1.50
N SER A 289 8.71 -0.25 2.74
CA SER A 289 8.37 -1.52 3.38
C SER A 289 6.86 -1.70 3.47
N GLU A 290 6.11 -0.70 3.95
CA GLU A 290 4.66 -0.79 4.05
C GLU A 290 3.97 -0.88 2.67
N LEU A 291 4.49 -0.22 1.64
CA LEU A 291 4.01 -0.41 0.26
C LEU A 291 4.11 -1.88 -0.18
N LEU A 292 5.27 -2.50 0.07
CA LEU A 292 5.53 -3.88 -0.35
C LEU A 292 4.79 -4.90 0.52
N LEU A 293 4.68 -4.64 1.83
CA LEU A 293 3.92 -5.45 2.77
C LEU A 293 2.43 -5.42 2.45
N ASP A 294 1.85 -4.25 2.15
CA ASP A 294 0.45 -4.14 1.74
C ASP A 294 0.19 -4.85 0.41
N LEU A 295 1.09 -4.70 -0.58
CA LEU A 295 1.02 -5.47 -1.84
C LEU A 295 0.99 -6.98 -1.57
N MET A 296 1.88 -7.47 -0.70
CA MET A 296 1.97 -8.88 -0.34
C MET A 296 0.71 -9.35 0.40
N ALA A 297 0.19 -8.54 1.33
CA ALA A 297 -1.05 -8.83 2.06
C ALA A 297 -2.27 -8.90 1.14
N LEU A 298 -2.40 -7.97 0.17
CA LEU A 298 -3.43 -8.02 -0.87
C LEU A 298 -3.35 -9.28 -1.73
N ASN A 299 -2.17 -9.89 -1.81
CA ASN A 299 -1.91 -11.16 -2.49
C ASN A 299 -1.95 -12.39 -1.56
N LYS A 300 -2.53 -12.24 -0.36
CA LYS A 300 -2.66 -13.29 0.68
C LYS A 300 -1.32 -13.82 1.20
N PHE A 301 -0.35 -12.93 1.26
CA PHE A 301 0.94 -13.15 1.87
C PHE A 301 1.14 -12.11 2.98
N GLU A 302 0.34 -12.25 4.02
CA GLU A 302 0.25 -11.32 5.16
C GLU A 302 1.49 -11.45 6.08
N LEU A 303 2.64 -10.90 5.69
CA LEU A 303 3.92 -11.00 6.42
C LEU A 303 3.94 -10.28 7.78
N LEU A 304 5.02 -10.45 8.57
CA LEU A 304 5.27 -9.61 9.76
C LEU A 304 5.74 -8.20 9.34
N PRO A 305 5.50 -7.16 10.16
CA PRO A 305 5.94 -5.79 9.85
C PRO A 305 7.46 -5.64 9.64
N TRP A 306 8.26 -6.54 10.22
CA TRP A 306 9.73 -6.55 10.09
C TRP A 306 10.25 -7.59 9.09
N ASP A 307 9.39 -8.27 8.34
CA ASP A 307 9.85 -9.11 7.23
C ASP A 307 10.26 -8.22 6.05
N THR A 308 11.41 -8.51 5.44
CA THR A 308 11.95 -7.75 4.32
C THR A 308 12.14 -8.61 3.08
N ASN A 309 11.87 -8.04 1.90
CA ASN A 309 12.25 -8.62 0.62
C ASN A 309 13.46 -7.87 0.02
N ARG A 310 13.90 -8.32 -1.17
CA ARG A 310 15.05 -7.74 -1.87
C ARG A 310 14.95 -6.23 -2.13
N LEU A 311 13.75 -5.70 -2.32
CA LEU A 311 13.55 -4.27 -2.58
C LEU A 311 13.57 -3.46 -1.29
N SER A 312 12.86 -3.92 -0.23
CA SER A 312 12.83 -3.23 1.06
C SER A 312 14.16 -3.25 1.81
N GLU A 313 15.07 -4.18 1.50
CA GLU A 313 16.43 -4.21 2.04
C GLU A 313 17.35 -3.12 1.48
N LYS A 314 16.97 -2.48 0.37
CA LYS A 314 17.75 -1.39 -0.21
C LYS A 314 17.41 -0.08 0.47
N GLU A 315 18.42 0.78 0.59
CA GLU A 315 18.15 2.20 0.78
C GLU A 315 17.42 2.74 -0.44
N VAL A 316 16.39 3.55 -0.22
CA VAL A 316 15.59 4.10 -1.33
C VAL A 316 16.46 4.90 -2.32
N SER A 317 17.53 5.54 -1.85
CA SER A 317 18.52 6.23 -2.70
C SER A 317 19.32 5.31 -3.64
N GLN A 318 19.28 4.00 -3.42
CA GLN A 318 19.97 2.97 -4.21
C GLN A 318 19.04 2.23 -5.19
N LEU A 319 17.75 2.57 -5.20
CA LEU A 319 16.82 2.04 -6.19
C LEU A 319 17.17 2.60 -7.57
N SER A 320 17.15 1.72 -8.57
CA SER A 320 17.26 2.11 -9.98
C SER A 320 15.97 2.78 -10.48
N GLU A 321 16.06 3.52 -11.59
CA GLU A 321 14.90 4.16 -12.23
C GLU A 321 13.77 3.17 -12.57
N SER A 322 14.09 1.95 -13.00
CA SER A 322 13.09 0.92 -13.29
C SER A 322 12.43 0.36 -12.03
N GLU A 323 13.14 0.33 -10.90
CA GLU A 323 12.57 -0.07 -9.61
C GLU A 323 11.65 1.02 -9.07
N TYR A 324 12.01 2.30 -9.20
CA TYR A 324 11.10 3.41 -8.90
C TYR A 324 9.83 3.35 -9.75
N ALA A 325 9.97 3.18 -11.07
CA ALA A 325 8.81 3.07 -11.96
C ALA A 325 7.90 1.88 -11.61
N LEU A 326 8.50 0.75 -11.21
CA LEU A 326 7.76 -0.41 -10.73
C LEU A 326 6.98 -0.09 -9.44
N LEU A 327 7.62 0.53 -8.45
CA LEU A 327 7.01 0.89 -7.17
C LEU A 327 5.92 1.97 -7.33
N ASP A 328 6.15 2.96 -8.18
CA ASP A 328 5.15 3.98 -8.55
C ASP A 328 3.92 3.30 -9.20
N SER A 329 4.14 2.29 -10.06
CA SER A 329 3.05 1.49 -10.66
C SER A 329 2.31 0.63 -9.64
N VAL A 330 3.03 -0.01 -8.70
CA VAL A 330 2.42 -0.77 -7.58
C VAL A 330 1.50 0.15 -6.78
N ALA A 331 2.00 1.31 -6.37
CA ALA A 331 1.24 2.24 -5.54
C ALA A 331 0.00 2.77 -6.29
N GLN A 332 0.13 3.04 -7.60
CA GLN A 332 -1.02 3.43 -8.42
C GLN A 332 -2.09 2.33 -8.44
N LEU A 333 -1.72 1.09 -8.76
CA LEU A 333 -2.68 0.00 -8.85
C LEU A 333 -3.37 -0.25 -7.52
N ILE A 334 -2.66 -0.24 -6.38
CA ILE A 334 -3.28 -0.42 -5.06
C ILE A 334 -4.30 0.70 -4.78
N ASN A 335 -3.99 1.95 -5.12
CA ASN A 335 -4.89 3.10 -4.90
C ASN A 335 -6.12 3.11 -5.83
N GLU A 336 -6.09 2.39 -6.96
CA GLU A 336 -7.26 2.17 -7.82
C GLU A 336 -8.27 1.17 -7.21
N GLY A 337 -7.91 0.51 -6.11
CA GLY A 337 -8.78 -0.37 -5.35
C GLY A 337 -9.14 -1.65 -6.10
N ASP A 338 -10.36 -2.14 -5.92
CA ASP A 338 -10.79 -3.41 -6.53
C ASP A 338 -10.86 -3.36 -8.07
N ASN A 339 -10.86 -2.16 -8.68
CA ASN A 339 -10.90 -2.01 -10.13
C ASN A 339 -9.63 -2.53 -10.83
N SER A 340 -8.49 -2.52 -10.13
CA SER A 340 -7.19 -2.96 -10.62
C SER A 340 -6.81 -4.34 -10.06
N PHE A 341 -7.73 -5.05 -9.39
CA PHE A 341 -7.44 -6.32 -8.73
C PHE A 341 -6.75 -7.35 -9.65
N PRO A 342 -7.22 -7.59 -10.90
CA PRO A 342 -6.54 -8.51 -11.81
C PRO A 342 -5.11 -8.09 -12.13
N GLU A 343 -4.85 -6.79 -12.26
CA GLU A 343 -3.55 -6.20 -12.54
C GLU A 343 -2.62 -6.30 -11.33
N VAL A 344 -3.10 -6.02 -10.12
CA VAL A 344 -2.35 -6.19 -8.86
C VAL A 344 -1.89 -7.65 -8.71
N ARG A 345 -2.80 -8.60 -8.94
CA ARG A 345 -2.51 -10.05 -8.91
C ARG A 345 -1.44 -10.42 -9.94
N ARG A 346 -1.66 -10.04 -11.20
CA ARG A 346 -0.75 -10.33 -12.30
C ARG A 346 0.64 -9.75 -12.04
N LEU A 347 0.73 -8.49 -11.63
CA LEU A 347 1.98 -7.80 -11.35
C LEU A 347 2.77 -8.55 -10.27
N TYR A 348 2.11 -8.93 -9.17
CA TYR A 348 2.75 -9.67 -8.08
C TYR A 348 3.25 -11.06 -8.52
N GLU A 349 2.44 -11.79 -9.28
CA GLU A 349 2.77 -13.15 -9.72
C GLU A 349 3.93 -13.17 -10.73
N THR A 350 3.98 -12.20 -11.66
CA THR A 350 4.98 -12.17 -12.73
C THR A 350 6.30 -11.51 -12.33
N ASN A 351 6.33 -10.71 -11.25
CA ASN A 351 7.54 -9.99 -10.83
C ASN A 351 8.14 -10.62 -9.56
N SER A 352 9.23 -11.38 -9.72
CA SER A 352 9.91 -12.02 -8.59
C SER A 352 10.57 -11.05 -7.61
N SER A 353 10.83 -9.79 -8.01
CA SER A 353 11.38 -8.76 -7.12
C SER A 353 10.39 -8.26 -6.07
N LEU A 354 9.09 -8.43 -6.29
CA LEU A 354 8.02 -8.03 -5.37
C LEU A 354 7.70 -9.12 -4.32
N ARG A 355 8.35 -10.28 -4.41
CA ARG A 355 8.07 -11.46 -3.58
C ARG A 355 9.20 -11.73 -2.60
N MET A 356 8.89 -12.48 -1.55
CA MET A 356 9.92 -13.01 -0.67
C MET A 356 10.87 -13.95 -1.42
N PRO A 357 12.15 -14.00 -1.02
CA PRO A 357 13.10 -14.93 -1.62
C PRO A 357 12.67 -16.38 -1.39
N TRP A 358 13.05 -17.28 -2.30
CA TRP A 358 12.63 -18.69 -2.29
C TRP A 358 13.01 -19.48 -1.02
N TYR A 359 14.03 -19.01 -0.30
CA TYR A 359 14.50 -19.60 0.96
C TYR A 359 13.76 -19.06 2.18
N TRP A 360 12.96 -18.01 2.05
CA TRP A 360 12.12 -17.52 3.13
C TRP A 360 11.10 -18.61 3.53
N ARG A 361 10.84 -18.69 4.83
CA ARG A 361 9.91 -19.65 5.42
C ARG A 361 9.03 -18.90 6.41
N PRO A 362 7.71 -19.13 6.39
CA PRO A 362 6.80 -18.51 7.34
C PRO A 362 7.06 -19.00 8.77
#